data_AF-A0A418FAD7-F1
#
_entry.id   AF-A0A418FAD7-F1
#
_cell.length_a   1.000
_cell.length_b   1.000
_cell.length_c   1.000
_cell.angle_alpha   90.00
_cell.angle_beta   90.00
_cell.angle_gamma   90.00
#
_symmetry.space_group_name_H-M   'P 1'
#
loop_
_entity.id
_entity.type
_entity.pdbx_description
1 polymer ?
#
loop_
_entity_poly.entity_id
_entity_poly.type
_entity_poly.pdbx_seq_one_letter_code
_entity_poly.pdbx_strand_id
1 'polypeptide(L)'
;MSLLYVNSKAALDLMYDLSLVPHIPADSVMRLLLKTNDIPGADRFVLGDPIRQRALVHLMIEHHVDDKVIKKRLTKFRLPPDDFPVYVERRRRATLRYLVHAKQYSDVPDAAGSSDATQLYAANLLYDQCGHDNPVTRHIVHLFGLGAHFPDVLAPPASFDLGANKDDPPPLAGFLTLEHLHATVEFVDSVTAATAAAAFLLSEPVVGLDTEWRSSFDAAAASTTPCAVLQLASASRAFVIDLQSPRDDAGKDAILAAFLPLFTSDAVLKLGLDVSGDFKALGVRPVHCILDLQTLQKAIGGRKAPTTGAKTSLTDLCRHYLGFPLDKRTRMSNWTRRPLTSAQMEYAALDAVALVHIYHAMKAASEGNPTKHKAAKTSNKASPKNSLFGSSWIYSI
;
A
#
# COMPACT_ATOMS: atom_id res chain seq x y z
N MET A 1 23.40 -39.10 5.99
CA MET A 1 23.85 -37.73 6.32
C MET A 1 24.95 -37.22 5.36
N SER A 2 26.05 -37.94 5.13
CA SER A 2 27.12 -37.47 4.22
C SER A 2 26.66 -37.16 2.78
N LEU A 3 25.70 -37.93 2.26
CA LEU A 3 25.14 -37.70 0.91
C LEU A 3 24.38 -36.37 0.80
N LEU A 4 23.74 -35.88 1.87
CA LEU A 4 23.05 -34.58 1.87
C LEU A 4 24.03 -33.41 1.68
N TYR A 5 25.29 -33.57 2.12
CA TYR A 5 26.33 -32.55 1.94
C TYR A 5 26.85 -32.49 0.50
N VAL A 6 26.87 -33.64 -0.18
CA VAL A 6 27.41 -33.77 -1.54
C VAL A 6 26.35 -33.50 -2.60
N ASN A 7 25.14 -34.04 -2.41
CA ASN A 7 24.01 -33.90 -3.32
C ASN A 7 22.69 -34.04 -2.54
N SER A 8 22.20 -32.93 -2.01
CA SER A 8 20.97 -32.87 -1.21
C SER A 8 19.75 -33.40 -1.95
N LYS A 9 19.63 -33.14 -3.26
CA LYS A 9 18.54 -33.65 -4.09
C LYS A 9 18.53 -35.17 -4.15
N ALA A 10 19.64 -35.79 -4.55
CA ALA A 10 19.75 -37.24 -4.63
C ALA A 10 19.58 -37.92 -3.27
N ALA A 11 20.07 -37.28 -2.20
CA ALA A 11 19.87 -37.75 -0.84
C ALA A 11 18.38 -37.74 -0.44
N LEU A 12 17.66 -36.67 -0.75
CA LEU A 12 16.23 -36.58 -0.47
C LEU A 12 15.43 -37.58 -1.31
N ASP A 13 15.74 -37.72 -2.61
CA ASP A 13 15.13 -38.73 -3.49
C ASP A 13 15.25 -40.13 -2.88
N LEU A 14 16.47 -40.54 -2.49
CA LEU A 14 16.71 -41.83 -1.84
C LEU A 14 15.93 -41.99 -0.53
N MET A 15 15.81 -40.94 0.29
CA MET A 15 15.05 -40.99 1.54
C MET A 15 13.57 -41.24 1.31
N TYR A 16 12.98 -40.63 0.27
CA TYR A 16 11.58 -40.83 -0.09
C TYR A 16 11.36 -42.21 -0.73
N ASP A 17 12.19 -42.60 -1.68
CA ASP A 17 12.07 -43.87 -2.40
C ASP A 17 12.17 -45.07 -1.46
N LEU A 18 13.01 -44.97 -0.42
CA LEU A 18 13.18 -46.00 0.60
C LEU A 18 12.30 -45.81 1.84
N SER A 19 11.40 -44.81 1.85
CA SER A 19 10.51 -44.51 2.98
C SER A 19 11.23 -44.29 4.32
N LEU A 20 12.45 -43.74 4.28
CA LEU A 20 13.32 -43.56 5.46
C LEU A 20 12.98 -42.31 6.28
N VAL A 21 12.15 -41.40 5.75
CA VAL A 21 11.81 -40.11 6.34
C VAL A 21 11.31 -40.17 7.80
N PRO A 22 10.54 -41.19 8.25
CA PRO A 22 10.15 -41.33 9.66
C PRO A 22 11.29 -41.80 10.58
N HIS A 23 12.35 -42.40 10.03
CA HIS A 23 13.43 -43.05 10.79
C HIS A 23 14.71 -42.21 10.86
N ILE A 24 14.74 -41.05 10.21
CA ILE A 24 15.90 -40.15 10.19
C ILE A 24 15.65 -38.96 11.12
N PRO A 25 16.65 -38.51 11.90
CA PRO A 25 16.54 -37.32 12.72
C PRO A 25 16.24 -36.06 11.87
N ALA A 26 14.99 -35.59 11.92
CA ALA A 26 14.52 -34.49 11.08
C ALA A 26 15.29 -33.19 11.30
N ASP A 27 15.62 -32.86 12.56
CA ASP A 27 16.41 -31.67 12.92
C ASP A 27 17.77 -31.67 12.21
N SER A 28 18.50 -32.79 12.26
CA SER A 28 19.81 -32.92 11.63
C SER A 28 19.75 -32.74 10.12
N VAL A 29 18.70 -33.25 9.46
CA VAL A 29 18.48 -33.08 8.02
C VAL A 29 18.23 -31.62 7.68
N MET A 30 17.33 -30.96 8.40
CA MET A 30 17.00 -29.55 8.18
C MET A 30 18.21 -28.65 8.41
N ARG A 31 18.97 -28.84 9.51
CA ARG A 31 20.20 -28.07 9.77
C ARG A 31 21.23 -28.23 8.66
N LEU A 32 21.38 -29.44 8.12
CA LEU A 32 22.31 -29.69 7.03
C LEU A 32 21.88 -29.01 5.73
N LEU A 33 20.58 -29.06 5.40
CA LEU A 33 20.03 -28.37 4.22
C LEU A 33 20.16 -26.85 4.33
N LEU A 34 19.95 -26.28 5.52
CA LEU A 34 20.17 -24.85 5.74
C LEU A 34 21.65 -24.48 5.63
N LYS A 35 22.56 -25.32 6.17
CA LYS A 35 24.01 -25.11 6.08
C LYS A 35 24.52 -25.11 4.62
N THR A 36 23.90 -25.92 3.75
CA THR A 36 24.21 -25.94 2.31
C THR A 36 23.40 -24.92 1.50
N ASN A 37 22.63 -24.06 2.17
CA ASN A 37 21.72 -23.07 1.56
C ASN A 37 20.68 -23.67 0.60
N ASP A 38 20.33 -24.95 0.78
CA ASP A 38 19.30 -25.64 -0.01
C ASP A 38 17.91 -25.47 0.60
N ILE A 39 17.40 -24.23 0.53
CA ILE A 39 16.06 -23.92 1.02
C ILE A 39 14.95 -24.66 0.22
N PRO A 40 15.03 -24.85 -1.10
CA PRO A 40 14.08 -25.68 -1.83
C PRO A 40 14.04 -27.14 -1.35
N GLY A 41 15.19 -27.73 -1.05
CA GLY A 41 15.30 -29.06 -0.45
C GLY A 41 14.67 -29.11 0.94
N ALA A 42 14.90 -28.09 1.77
CA ALA A 42 14.28 -27.97 3.08
C ALA A 42 12.74 -27.86 2.98
N ASP A 43 12.23 -27.02 2.07
CA ASP A 43 10.80 -26.87 1.79
C ASP A 43 10.16 -28.20 1.36
N ARG A 44 10.88 -28.99 0.53
CA ARG A 44 10.44 -30.32 0.10
C ARG A 44 10.40 -31.29 1.29
N PHE A 45 11.44 -31.32 2.11
CA PHE A 45 11.56 -32.22 3.25
C PHE A 45 10.43 -32.08 4.28
N VAL A 46 9.93 -30.86 4.47
CA VAL A 46 8.86 -30.55 5.44
C VAL A 46 7.46 -30.47 4.80
N LEU A 47 7.33 -30.81 3.52
CA LEU A 47 6.06 -30.68 2.80
C LEU A 47 4.98 -31.55 3.45
N GLY A 48 3.83 -30.94 3.76
CA GLY A 48 2.69 -31.64 4.35
C GLY A 48 2.80 -31.95 5.84
N ASP A 49 3.91 -31.59 6.51
CA ASP A 49 4.12 -31.80 7.95
C ASP A 49 4.19 -30.44 8.69
N PRO A 50 3.09 -30.00 9.34
CA PRO A 50 3.05 -28.71 10.04
C PRO A 50 4.05 -28.59 11.20
N ILE A 51 4.38 -29.70 11.85
CA ILE A 51 5.33 -29.73 12.97
C ILE A 51 6.73 -29.45 12.44
N ARG A 52 7.14 -30.14 11.37
CA ARG A 52 8.43 -29.91 10.73
C ARG A 52 8.53 -28.55 10.05
N GLN A 53 7.44 -28.04 9.48
CA GLN A 53 7.40 -26.68 8.91
C GLN A 53 7.69 -25.62 9.98
N ARG A 54 7.05 -25.73 11.15
CA ARG A 54 7.32 -24.82 12.27
C ARG A 54 8.76 -24.96 12.78
N ALA A 55 9.25 -26.19 12.94
CA ALA A 55 10.64 -26.44 13.35
C ALA A 55 11.66 -25.87 12.35
N LEU A 56 11.42 -26.01 11.04
CA LEU A 56 12.27 -25.43 9.99
C LEU A 56 12.35 -23.91 10.14
N VAL A 57 11.24 -23.23 10.38
CA VAL A 57 11.23 -21.77 10.57
C VAL A 57 12.04 -21.37 11.81
N HIS A 58 11.92 -22.08 12.94
CA HIS A 58 12.78 -21.83 14.11
C HIS A 58 14.27 -21.97 13.76
N LEU A 59 14.65 -23.04 13.06
CA LEU A 59 16.02 -23.24 12.60
C LEU A 59 16.49 -22.13 11.66
N MET A 60 15.64 -21.67 10.73
CA MET A 60 16.00 -20.56 9.85
C MET A 60 16.29 -19.28 10.63
N ILE A 61 15.56 -19.03 11.73
CA ILE A 61 15.80 -17.88 12.61
C ILE A 61 17.14 -18.04 13.35
N GLU A 62 17.40 -19.20 13.95
CA GLU A 62 18.65 -19.55 14.63
C GLU A 62 19.88 -19.41 13.70
N HIS A 63 19.74 -19.81 12.43
CA HIS A 63 20.81 -19.75 11.43
C HIS A 63 20.91 -18.39 10.72
N HIS A 64 20.22 -17.35 11.22
CA HIS A 64 20.25 -16.00 10.66
C HIS A 64 19.90 -15.92 9.16
N VAL A 65 19.01 -16.80 8.67
CA VAL A 65 18.50 -16.74 7.30
C VAL A 65 17.77 -15.43 7.06
N ASP A 66 17.90 -14.84 5.87
CA ASP A 66 17.29 -13.56 5.50
C ASP A 66 15.77 -13.49 5.79
N ASP A 67 15.31 -12.37 6.34
CA ASP A 67 13.92 -12.17 6.74
C ASP A 67 12.91 -12.30 5.59
N LYS A 68 13.28 -11.95 4.36
CA LYS A 68 12.40 -12.12 3.18
C LYS A 68 12.23 -13.60 2.86
N VAL A 69 13.29 -14.39 3.04
CA VAL A 69 13.27 -15.84 2.85
C VAL A 69 12.36 -16.49 3.90
N ILE A 70 12.46 -16.09 5.17
CA ILE A 70 11.59 -16.56 6.26
C ILE A 70 10.14 -16.13 6.04
N LYS A 71 9.89 -14.85 5.70
CA LYS A 71 8.54 -14.32 5.43
C LYS A 71 7.80 -15.16 4.38
N LYS A 72 8.48 -15.54 3.29
CA LYS A 72 7.89 -16.39 2.26
C LYS A 72 7.42 -17.75 2.81
N ARG A 73 8.13 -18.31 3.80
CA ARG A 73 7.79 -19.62 4.40
C ARG A 73 6.66 -19.48 5.41
N LEU A 74 6.64 -18.43 6.22
CA LEU A 74 5.49 -18.11 7.07
C LEU A 74 4.20 -18.04 6.24
N THR A 75 4.24 -17.32 5.11
CA THR A 75 3.09 -17.27 4.18
C THR A 75 2.78 -18.62 3.54
N LYS A 76 3.80 -19.31 3.00
CA LYS A 76 3.64 -20.62 2.32
C LYS A 76 3.07 -21.70 3.24
N PHE A 77 3.52 -21.74 4.49
CA PHE A 77 3.10 -22.71 5.50
C PHE A 77 1.91 -22.24 6.35
N ARG A 78 1.41 -21.02 6.10
CA ARG A 78 0.31 -20.39 6.86
C ARG A 78 0.58 -20.36 8.37
N LEU A 79 1.81 -20.06 8.74
CA LEU A 79 2.23 -19.95 10.13
C LEU A 79 2.10 -18.49 10.62
N PRO A 80 1.46 -18.24 11.77
CA PRO A 80 1.40 -16.91 12.36
C PRO A 80 2.80 -16.38 12.70
N PRO A 81 3.16 -15.14 12.32
CA PRO A 81 4.45 -14.56 12.70
C PRO A 81 4.68 -14.46 14.20
N ASP A 82 3.62 -14.26 14.98
CA ASP A 82 3.68 -14.08 16.44
C ASP A 82 4.12 -15.34 17.19
N ASP A 83 4.03 -16.51 16.55
CA ASP A 83 4.64 -17.77 17.04
C ASP A 83 6.18 -17.70 17.06
N PHE A 84 6.79 -16.68 16.43
CA PHE A 84 8.23 -16.54 16.25
C PHE A 84 8.73 -15.16 16.74
N PRO A 85 8.74 -14.91 18.06
CA PRO A 85 9.02 -13.58 18.63
C PRO A 85 10.39 -13.02 18.22
N VAL A 86 11.43 -13.87 18.12
CA VAL A 86 12.78 -13.44 17.69
C VAL A 86 12.77 -12.89 16.25
N TYR A 87 12.00 -13.50 15.35
CA TYR A 87 11.85 -13.00 13.97
C TYR A 87 11.07 -11.68 13.95
N VAL A 88 10.00 -11.57 14.73
CA VAL A 88 9.21 -10.34 14.86
C VAL A 88 10.09 -9.19 15.35
N GLU A 89 10.87 -9.42 16.41
CA GLU A 89 11.80 -8.44 16.96
C GLU A 89 12.88 -8.04 15.95
N ARG A 90 13.50 -9.01 15.26
CA ARG A 90 14.51 -8.74 14.23
C ARG A 90 13.97 -7.85 13.12
N ARG A 91 12.75 -8.13 12.65
CA ARG A 91 12.08 -7.30 11.64
C ARG A 91 11.71 -5.92 12.17
N ARG A 92 11.24 -5.82 13.42
CA ARG A 92 10.91 -4.54 14.05
C ARG A 92 12.15 -3.63 14.13
N ARG A 93 13.29 -4.17 14.59
CA ARG A 93 14.57 -3.44 14.61
C ARG A 93 15.03 -3.05 13.20
N ALA A 94 14.83 -3.91 12.19
CA ALA A 94 15.14 -3.57 10.80
C ALA A 94 14.28 -2.43 10.25
N THR A 95 12.98 -2.42 10.56
CA THR A 95 12.06 -1.32 10.23
C THR A 95 12.53 -0.02 10.87
N LEU A 96 12.87 -0.03 12.17
CA LEU A 96 13.36 1.16 12.88
C LEU A 96 14.63 1.73 12.25
N ARG A 97 15.61 0.86 11.90
CA ARG A 97 16.81 1.29 11.16
C ARG A 97 16.46 2.00 9.86
N TYR A 98 15.56 1.40 9.08
CA TYR A 98 15.11 2.01 7.83
C TYR A 98 14.47 3.39 8.06
N LEU A 99 13.54 3.50 9.01
CA LEU A 99 12.82 4.75 9.27
C LEU A 99 13.77 5.89 9.68
N VAL A 100 14.71 5.62 10.58
CA VAL A 100 15.67 6.63 11.04
C VAL A 100 16.63 7.03 9.91
N HIS A 101 17.12 6.10 9.10
CA HIS A 101 17.96 6.42 7.93
C HIS A 101 17.20 7.19 6.84
N ALA A 102 15.93 6.84 6.60
CA ALA A 102 15.07 7.51 5.65
C ALA A 102 14.50 8.84 6.19
N LYS A 103 14.84 9.22 7.43
CA LYS A 103 14.33 10.41 8.12
C LYS A 103 12.79 10.44 8.26
N GLN A 104 12.17 9.26 8.32
CA GLN A 104 10.73 9.08 8.53
C GLN A 104 10.42 8.96 10.02
N TYR A 105 10.75 10.01 10.77
CA TYR A 105 10.77 9.96 12.23
C TYR A 105 9.37 9.83 12.85
N SER A 106 8.33 10.37 12.19
CA SER A 106 6.93 10.28 12.62
C SER A 106 6.44 8.86 12.88
N ASP A 107 7.05 7.90 12.20
CA ASP A 107 6.64 6.49 12.22
C ASP A 107 7.37 5.67 13.28
N VAL A 108 8.44 6.24 13.86
CA VAL A 108 9.28 5.55 14.84
C VAL A 108 8.48 5.13 16.09
N PRO A 109 7.60 5.97 16.68
CA PRO A 109 6.79 5.57 17.82
C PRO A 109 5.91 4.33 17.53
N ASP A 110 5.18 4.36 16.42
CA ASP A 110 4.30 3.26 16.02
C ASP A 110 5.10 1.98 15.72
N ALA A 111 6.23 2.12 15.01
CA ALA A 111 7.09 0.98 14.69
C ALA A 111 7.77 0.39 15.93
N ALA A 112 8.12 1.21 16.92
CA ALA A 112 8.68 0.75 18.18
C ALA A 112 7.63 -0.02 19.00
N GLY A 113 6.38 0.45 18.97
CA GLY A 113 5.30 -0.11 19.79
C GLY A 113 5.52 0.13 21.28
N SER A 114 5.00 -0.75 22.12
CA SER A 114 5.01 -0.61 23.59
C SER A 114 6.14 -1.33 24.31
N SER A 115 7.07 -1.96 23.60
CA SER A 115 8.16 -2.72 24.21
C SER A 115 9.32 -1.82 24.63
N ASP A 116 9.65 -1.79 25.92
CA ASP A 116 10.79 -1.04 26.48
C ASP A 116 12.10 -1.30 25.72
N ALA A 117 12.40 -2.57 25.42
CA ALA A 117 13.61 -2.95 24.70
C ALA A 117 13.65 -2.35 23.28
N THR A 118 12.50 -2.30 22.60
CA THR A 118 12.41 -1.75 21.26
C THR A 118 12.44 -0.22 21.27
N GLN A 119 11.75 0.41 22.23
CA GLN A 119 11.77 1.86 22.43
C GLN A 119 13.18 2.35 22.76
N LEU A 120 13.89 1.65 23.65
CA LEU A 120 15.29 1.92 23.98
C LEU A 120 16.20 1.75 22.77
N TYR A 121 15.99 0.70 21.96
CA TYR A 121 16.74 0.51 20.71
C TYR A 121 16.53 1.68 19.73
N ALA A 122 15.28 2.12 19.55
CA ALA A 122 14.95 3.26 18.68
C ALA A 122 15.57 4.57 19.18
N ALA A 123 15.53 4.82 20.50
CA ALA A 123 16.13 5.99 21.12
C ALA A 123 17.65 6.02 20.95
N ASN A 124 18.35 4.89 21.18
CA ASN A 124 19.80 4.80 20.94
C ASN A 124 20.15 5.06 19.47
N LEU A 125 19.38 4.48 18.54
CA LEU A 125 19.62 4.68 17.11
C LEU A 125 19.50 6.16 16.71
N LEU A 126 18.51 6.88 17.25
CA LEU A 126 18.35 8.32 17.03
C LEU A 126 19.46 9.12 17.70
N TYR A 127 19.84 8.76 18.93
CA TYR A 127 20.94 9.39 19.64
C TYR A 127 22.24 9.29 18.83
N ASP A 128 22.59 8.10 18.36
CA ASP A 128 23.80 7.85 17.58
C ASP A 128 23.79 8.57 16.23
N GLN A 129 22.64 8.59 15.54
CA GLN A 129 22.56 9.12 14.18
C GLN A 129 22.30 10.63 14.12
N CYS A 130 21.53 11.17 15.06
CA CYS A 130 21.08 12.56 15.05
C CYS A 130 21.76 13.41 16.14
N GLY A 131 22.27 12.79 17.21
CA GLY A 131 22.84 13.47 18.38
C GLY A 131 21.81 13.80 19.46
N HIS A 132 22.29 14.05 20.68
CA HIS A 132 21.47 14.34 21.87
C HIS A 132 20.70 15.66 21.80
N ASP A 133 21.26 16.66 21.13
CA ASP A 133 20.65 17.99 20.98
C ASP A 133 19.64 18.08 19.84
N ASN A 134 19.51 17.03 19.02
CA ASN A 134 18.57 17.03 17.93
C ASN A 134 17.11 17.03 18.45
N PRO A 135 16.22 17.90 17.93
CA PRO A 135 14.82 17.96 18.36
C PRO A 135 14.08 16.61 18.25
N VAL A 136 14.39 15.79 17.25
CA VAL A 136 13.80 14.45 17.06
C VAL A 136 14.22 13.52 18.19
N THR A 137 15.52 13.44 18.48
CA THR A 137 16.06 12.61 19.57
C THR A 137 15.44 13.02 20.90
N ARG A 138 15.43 14.33 21.20
CA ARG A 138 14.81 14.87 22.41
C ARG A 138 13.34 14.48 22.53
N HIS A 139 12.57 14.67 21.46
CA HIS A 139 11.15 14.36 21.45
C HIS A 139 10.89 12.87 21.68
N ILE A 140 11.58 11.98 20.96
CA ILE A 140 11.37 10.53 21.07
C ILE A 140 11.81 9.97 22.43
N VAL A 141 12.97 10.39 22.94
CA VAL A 141 13.44 9.97 24.28
C VAL A 141 12.44 10.35 25.37
N HIS A 142 11.88 11.56 25.30
CA HIS A 142 10.87 12.01 26.27
C HIS A 142 9.52 11.33 26.06
N LEU A 143 9.10 11.12 24.81
CA LEU A 143 7.87 10.39 24.47
C LEU A 143 7.87 8.97 25.04
N PHE A 144 9.01 8.29 25.00
CA PHE A 144 9.19 6.95 25.57
C PHE A 144 9.51 6.95 27.08
N GLY A 145 9.63 8.12 27.72
CA GLY A 145 9.97 8.20 29.15
C GLY A 145 11.39 7.73 29.48
N LEU A 146 12.32 7.79 28.52
CA LEU A 146 13.68 7.23 28.65
C LEU A 146 14.72 8.22 29.19
N GLY A 147 14.32 9.38 29.72
CA GLY A 147 15.26 10.43 30.15
C GLY A 147 16.34 9.96 31.13
N ALA A 148 16.04 9.01 32.02
CA ALA A 148 17.03 8.44 32.95
C ALA A 148 18.18 7.69 32.24
N HIS A 149 17.94 7.14 31.04
CA HIS A 149 18.94 6.45 30.23
C HIS A 149 19.78 7.42 29.38
N PHE A 150 19.30 8.65 29.18
CA PHE A 150 19.91 9.67 28.33
C PHE A 150 19.97 11.02 29.08
N PRO A 151 20.83 11.15 30.10
CA PRO A 151 20.82 12.31 31.00
C PRO A 151 21.24 13.63 30.34
N ASP A 152 21.89 13.57 29.19
CA ASP A 152 22.34 14.70 28.36
C ASP A 152 21.29 15.12 27.31
N VAL A 153 20.23 14.33 27.11
CA VAL A 153 19.11 14.68 26.24
C VAL A 153 18.15 15.58 27.00
N LEU A 154 18.23 16.89 26.73
CA LEU A 154 17.36 17.87 27.38
C LEU A 154 15.92 17.79 26.87
N ALA A 155 15.00 18.44 27.61
CA ALA A 155 13.61 18.53 27.24
C ALA A 155 13.40 19.02 25.79
N PRO A 156 12.43 18.45 25.05
CA PRO A 156 12.12 18.90 23.71
C PRO A 156 11.53 20.32 23.73
N PRO A 157 11.66 21.08 22.64
CA PRO A 157 10.96 22.35 22.51
C PRO A 157 9.45 22.15 22.63
N ALA A 158 8.76 23.16 23.20
CA ALA A 158 7.33 23.09 23.53
C ALA A 158 6.43 22.75 22.33
N SER A 159 6.84 23.11 21.11
CA SER A 159 6.20 22.71 19.87
C SER A 159 7.22 22.07 18.93
N PHE A 160 7.12 20.76 18.73
CA PHE A 160 7.88 20.04 17.71
C PHE A 160 6.96 19.09 16.97
N ASP A 161 6.90 19.24 15.66
CA ASP A 161 6.13 18.36 14.79
C ASP A 161 7.06 17.34 14.14
N LEU A 162 7.02 16.12 14.68
CA LEU A 162 7.79 14.98 14.21
C LEU A 162 7.46 14.59 12.76
N GLY A 163 6.25 14.91 12.28
CA GLY A 163 5.75 14.59 10.94
C GLY A 163 5.96 15.67 9.90
N ALA A 164 6.35 16.90 10.27
CA ALA A 164 6.37 18.06 9.39
C ALA A 164 7.05 17.78 8.03
N ASN A 165 8.23 17.17 8.02
CA ASN A 165 8.96 16.91 6.78
C ASN A 165 8.36 15.79 5.92
N LYS A 166 7.70 14.80 6.54
CA LYS A 166 7.12 13.65 5.83
C LYS A 166 5.72 13.98 5.30
N ASP A 167 4.94 14.67 6.12
CA ASP A 167 3.56 15.01 5.81
C ASP A 167 3.46 16.30 4.97
N ASP A 168 4.41 17.23 5.11
CA ASP A 168 4.46 18.49 4.34
C ASP A 168 5.81 18.69 3.62
N PRO A 169 6.21 17.77 2.73
CA PRO A 169 7.44 17.93 1.97
C PRO A 169 7.35 19.18 1.07
N PRO A 170 8.46 19.92 0.87
CA PRO A 170 8.46 21.07 -0.01
C PRO A 170 8.14 20.65 -1.46
N PRO A 171 7.49 21.51 -2.26
CA PRO A 171 7.18 21.23 -3.66
C PRO A 171 8.42 20.78 -4.45
N LEU A 172 8.22 19.82 -5.36
CA LEU A 172 9.30 19.26 -6.17
C LEU A 172 9.06 19.55 -7.66
N ALA A 173 10.00 20.24 -8.28
CA ALA A 173 9.91 20.59 -9.70
C ALA A 173 9.89 19.34 -10.60
N GLY A 174 9.22 19.46 -11.75
CA GLY A 174 9.11 18.37 -12.74
C GLY A 174 8.06 17.32 -12.41
N PHE A 175 7.23 17.55 -11.39
CA PHE A 175 6.06 16.76 -11.05
C PHE A 175 4.77 17.51 -11.37
N LEU A 176 3.69 16.74 -11.56
CA LEU A 176 2.36 17.28 -11.84
C LEU A 176 1.86 18.09 -10.63
N THR A 177 1.23 19.23 -10.91
CA THR A 177 0.59 20.07 -9.88
C THR A 177 -0.85 20.38 -10.30
N LEU A 178 -1.67 20.85 -9.37
CA LEU A 178 -3.05 21.23 -9.69
C LEU A 178 -3.13 22.37 -10.72
N GLU A 179 -2.12 23.25 -10.76
CA GLU A 179 -2.01 24.32 -11.75
C GLU A 179 -1.89 23.77 -13.19
N HIS A 180 -1.09 22.72 -13.40
CA HIS A 180 -0.97 22.07 -14.71
C HIS A 180 -2.30 21.52 -15.23
N LEU A 181 -3.19 21.11 -14.30
CA LEU A 181 -4.51 20.56 -14.63
C LEU A 181 -5.63 21.61 -14.58
N HIS A 182 -5.30 22.86 -14.23
CA HIS A 182 -6.26 23.94 -13.98
C HIS A 182 -7.36 23.54 -13.00
N ALA A 183 -6.99 22.81 -11.94
CA ALA A 183 -7.91 22.30 -10.95
C ALA A 183 -7.76 22.99 -9.59
N THR A 184 -8.86 23.05 -8.83
CA THR A 184 -8.88 23.56 -7.45
C THR A 184 -9.18 22.43 -6.47
N VAL A 185 -8.74 22.56 -5.23
CA VAL A 185 -9.03 21.61 -4.15
C VAL A 185 -9.85 22.26 -3.03
N GLU A 186 -10.83 21.52 -2.51
CA GLU A 186 -11.67 21.90 -1.37
C GLU A 186 -11.64 20.80 -0.31
N PHE A 187 -11.45 21.16 0.97
CA PHE A 187 -11.57 20.22 2.10
C PHE A 187 -13.02 20.17 2.58
N VAL A 188 -13.55 18.97 2.76
CA VAL A 188 -14.96 18.73 3.12
C VAL A 188 -15.02 18.01 4.45
N ASP A 189 -15.36 18.74 5.51
CA ASP A 189 -15.44 18.26 6.90
C ASP A 189 -16.83 18.44 7.55
N SER A 190 -17.83 18.80 6.75
CA SER A 190 -19.20 18.99 7.22
C SER A 190 -20.21 18.40 6.25
N VAL A 191 -21.37 17.98 6.77
CA VAL A 191 -22.47 17.41 5.98
C VAL A 191 -23.00 18.42 4.94
N THR A 192 -23.03 19.71 5.28
CA THR A 192 -23.45 20.77 4.36
C THR A 192 -22.51 20.89 3.18
N ALA A 193 -21.19 20.95 3.43
CA ALA A 193 -20.18 20.97 2.37
C ALA A 193 -20.22 19.68 1.54
N ALA A 194 -20.39 18.52 2.19
CA ALA A 194 -20.49 17.23 1.52
C ALA A 194 -21.70 17.14 0.59
N THR A 195 -22.84 17.66 1.01
CA THR A 195 -24.06 17.71 0.20
C THR A 195 -23.89 18.62 -1.03
N ALA A 196 -23.23 19.77 -0.87
CA ALA A 196 -22.93 20.68 -1.97
C ALA A 196 -21.94 20.05 -2.97
N ALA A 197 -20.89 19.41 -2.47
CA ALA A 197 -19.91 18.68 -3.27
C ALA A 197 -20.56 17.52 -4.05
N ALA A 198 -21.39 16.71 -3.39
CA ALA A 198 -22.12 15.61 -4.01
C ALA A 198 -23.06 16.09 -5.12
N ALA A 199 -23.81 17.18 -4.88
CA ALA A 199 -24.69 17.77 -5.89
C ALA A 199 -23.91 18.26 -7.13
N PHE A 200 -22.75 18.89 -6.91
CA PHE A 200 -21.86 19.28 -8.01
C PHE A 200 -21.37 18.05 -8.80
N LEU A 201 -20.82 17.05 -8.11
CA LEU A 201 -20.28 15.84 -8.74
C LEU A 201 -21.35 15.01 -9.47
N LEU A 202 -22.60 15.03 -9.00
CA LEU A 202 -23.74 14.39 -9.67
C LEU A 202 -24.08 15.03 -11.02
N SER A 203 -23.69 16.29 -11.24
CA SER A 203 -23.87 16.98 -12.52
C SER A 203 -22.74 16.70 -13.53
N GLU A 204 -21.65 16.08 -13.07
CA GLU A 204 -20.51 15.74 -13.91
C GLU A 204 -20.71 14.38 -14.58
N PRO A 205 -20.31 14.22 -15.86
CA PRO A 205 -20.45 12.94 -16.55
C PRO A 205 -19.48 11.87 -16.04
N VAL A 206 -18.35 12.31 -15.47
CA VAL A 206 -17.24 11.46 -15.04
C VAL A 206 -16.64 12.05 -13.77
N VAL A 207 -16.39 11.18 -12.79
CA VAL A 207 -15.78 11.54 -11.51
C VAL A 207 -14.59 10.62 -11.23
N GLY A 208 -13.44 11.18 -10.89
CA GLY A 208 -12.28 10.45 -10.37
C GLY A 208 -12.43 10.16 -8.88
N LEU A 209 -11.97 8.99 -8.45
CA LEU A 209 -12.01 8.52 -7.07
C LEU A 209 -10.68 7.91 -6.66
N ASP A 210 -10.25 8.25 -5.45
CA ASP A 210 -9.21 7.55 -4.72
C ASP A 210 -9.54 7.55 -3.21
N THR A 211 -8.79 6.80 -2.40
CA THR A 211 -8.90 6.88 -0.94
C THR A 211 -7.56 6.78 -0.23
N GLU A 212 -7.47 7.38 0.96
CA GLU A 212 -6.26 7.36 1.79
C GLU A 212 -6.53 6.94 3.24
N TRP A 213 -5.58 6.20 3.82
CA TRP A 213 -5.63 5.72 5.20
C TRP A 213 -4.23 5.61 5.81
N ARG A 214 -4.14 5.64 7.15
CA ARG A 214 -2.85 5.53 7.84
C ARG A 214 -2.29 4.11 7.74
N SER A 215 -1.08 3.97 7.23
CA SER A 215 -0.42 2.66 7.21
C SER A 215 -0.10 2.17 8.63
N SER A 216 -0.36 0.89 8.92
CA SER A 216 0.00 0.25 10.19
C SER A 216 1.25 -0.61 10.05
N PHE A 217 2.14 -0.56 11.05
CA PHE A 217 3.27 -1.49 11.18
C PHE A 217 2.87 -2.87 11.69
N ASP A 218 1.72 -2.97 12.37
CA ASP A 218 1.15 -4.23 12.82
C ASP A 218 0.24 -4.82 11.76
N ALA A 219 0.54 -6.03 11.33
CA ALA A 219 -0.15 -6.70 10.22
C ALA A 219 -1.64 -6.97 10.51
N ALA A 220 -1.99 -7.23 11.78
CA ALA A 220 -3.38 -7.39 12.19
C ALA A 220 -4.17 -6.08 12.04
N ALA A 221 -3.63 -4.99 12.60
CA ALA A 221 -4.24 -3.66 12.53
C ALA A 221 -4.27 -3.07 11.11
N ALA A 222 -3.33 -3.44 10.24
CA ALA A 222 -3.31 -3.01 8.84
C ALA A 222 -4.55 -3.47 8.06
N SER A 223 -5.17 -4.59 8.45
CA SER A 223 -6.34 -5.14 7.77
C SER A 223 -7.67 -4.47 8.16
N THR A 224 -7.65 -3.67 9.23
CA THR A 224 -8.83 -3.04 9.84
C THR A 224 -8.69 -1.52 9.92
N THR A 225 -7.64 -0.94 9.33
CA THR A 225 -7.45 0.51 9.35
C THR A 225 -8.59 1.18 8.56
N PRO A 226 -9.38 2.08 9.17
CA PRO A 226 -10.45 2.76 8.46
C PRO A 226 -9.89 3.72 7.40
N CYS A 227 -10.68 3.94 6.35
CA CYS A 227 -10.44 5.03 5.41
C CYS A 227 -10.48 6.36 6.16
N ALA A 228 -9.44 7.19 6.01
CA ALA A 228 -9.34 8.49 6.67
C ALA A 228 -9.76 9.64 5.76
N VAL A 229 -9.54 9.50 4.45
CA VAL A 229 -9.85 10.51 3.44
C VAL A 229 -10.40 9.82 2.19
N LEU A 230 -11.52 10.33 1.68
CA LEU A 230 -12.04 10.01 0.35
C LEU A 230 -11.72 11.18 -0.58
N GLN A 231 -11.25 10.90 -1.79
CA GLN A 231 -11.08 11.93 -2.81
C GLN A 231 -12.08 11.71 -3.94
N LEU A 232 -12.78 12.78 -4.32
CA LEU A 232 -13.68 12.80 -5.46
C LEU A 232 -13.39 14.03 -6.31
N ALA A 233 -13.28 13.86 -7.62
CA ALA A 233 -12.90 14.96 -8.49
C ALA A 233 -13.66 14.97 -9.83
N SER A 234 -13.99 16.18 -10.29
CA SER A 234 -14.24 16.45 -11.71
C SER A 234 -12.92 16.78 -12.43
N ALA A 235 -13.00 17.23 -13.68
CA ALA A 235 -11.82 17.69 -14.40
C ALA A 235 -11.19 18.96 -13.80
N SER A 236 -11.95 19.77 -13.06
CA SER A 236 -11.51 21.10 -12.58
C SER A 236 -11.64 21.31 -11.08
N ARG A 237 -12.35 20.42 -10.35
CA ARG A 237 -12.54 20.55 -8.90
C ARG A 237 -12.33 19.21 -8.22
N ALA A 238 -11.48 19.20 -7.20
CA ALA A 238 -11.26 18.07 -6.30
C ALA A 238 -11.86 18.37 -4.92
N PHE A 239 -12.46 17.35 -4.33
CA PHE A 239 -12.95 17.38 -2.96
C PHE A 239 -12.17 16.34 -2.15
N VAL A 240 -11.48 16.81 -1.11
CA VAL A 240 -10.76 15.98 -0.14
C VAL A 240 -11.68 15.87 1.08
N ILE A 241 -12.32 14.71 1.21
CA ILE A 241 -13.43 14.50 2.14
C ILE A 241 -12.94 13.82 3.41
N ASP A 242 -13.19 14.44 4.56
CA ASP A 242 -12.82 13.95 5.87
C ASP A 242 -13.78 12.86 6.36
N LEU A 243 -13.26 11.63 6.50
CA LEU A 243 -14.02 10.48 7.01
C LEU A 243 -13.65 10.11 8.45
N GLN A 244 -12.98 11.01 9.16
CA GLN A 244 -12.64 10.83 10.58
C GLN A 244 -13.68 11.40 11.54
N SER A 245 -14.76 11.99 11.02
CA SER A 245 -15.87 12.48 11.84
C SER A 245 -16.54 11.33 12.60
N PRO A 246 -17.09 11.58 13.81
CA PRO A 246 -17.80 10.55 14.56
C PRO A 246 -18.90 9.90 13.74
N ARG A 247 -18.92 8.56 13.76
CA ARG A 247 -19.99 7.74 13.18
C ARG A 247 -21.21 7.75 14.10
N ASP A 248 -22.40 7.61 13.53
CA ASP A 248 -23.63 7.43 14.31
C ASP A 248 -23.68 6.06 15.03
N ASP A 249 -24.71 5.82 15.84
CA ASP A 249 -24.92 4.56 16.56
C ASP A 249 -25.03 3.33 15.64
N ALA A 250 -25.31 3.53 14.35
CA ALA A 250 -25.35 2.49 13.33
C ALA A 250 -24.00 2.34 12.58
N GLY A 251 -22.95 3.05 13.01
CA GLY A 251 -21.62 3.03 12.40
C GLY A 251 -21.52 3.77 11.07
N LYS A 252 -22.53 4.58 10.72
CA LYS A 252 -22.55 5.35 9.47
C LYS A 252 -21.89 6.70 9.65
N ASP A 253 -21.12 7.07 8.65
CA ASP A 253 -20.52 8.39 8.54
C ASP A 253 -21.47 9.30 7.77
N ALA A 254 -21.91 10.40 8.40
CA ALA A 254 -22.89 11.32 7.82
C ALA A 254 -22.35 12.09 6.61
N ILE A 255 -21.03 12.35 6.56
CA ILE A 255 -20.37 12.99 5.42
C ILE A 255 -20.34 12.01 4.25
N LEU A 256 -19.92 10.76 4.48
CA LEU A 256 -19.93 9.71 3.46
C LEU A 256 -21.34 9.44 2.93
N ALA A 257 -22.35 9.49 3.80
CA ALA A 257 -23.74 9.27 3.43
C ALA A 257 -24.24 10.26 2.36
N ALA A 258 -23.74 11.49 2.34
CA ALA A 258 -24.10 12.50 1.35
C ALA A 258 -23.70 12.10 -0.09
N PHE A 259 -22.70 11.23 -0.24
CA PHE A 259 -22.21 10.78 -1.55
C PHE A 259 -22.83 9.45 -2.02
N LEU A 260 -23.69 8.80 -1.23
CA LEU A 260 -24.35 7.55 -1.65
C LEU A 260 -25.13 7.67 -2.97
N PRO A 261 -25.88 8.77 -3.24
CA PRO A 261 -26.55 8.95 -4.53
C PRO A 261 -25.58 9.01 -5.72
N LEU A 262 -24.36 9.53 -5.53
CA LEU A 262 -23.33 9.54 -6.56
C LEU A 262 -22.83 8.12 -6.86
N PHE A 263 -22.58 7.32 -5.81
CA PHE A 263 -22.10 5.95 -5.96
C PHE A 263 -23.11 5.04 -6.66
N THR A 264 -24.41 5.21 -6.40
CA THR A 264 -25.48 4.41 -7.01
C THR A 264 -26.02 4.99 -8.32
N SER A 265 -25.51 6.15 -8.77
CA SER A 265 -25.92 6.75 -10.04
C SER A 265 -25.40 5.96 -11.25
N ASP A 266 -26.31 5.59 -12.15
CA ASP A 266 -25.97 5.00 -13.45
C ASP A 266 -25.57 6.07 -14.50
N ALA A 267 -25.77 7.35 -14.18
CA ALA A 267 -25.49 8.47 -15.09
C ALA A 267 -24.05 9.00 -14.97
N VAL A 268 -23.39 8.73 -13.84
CA VAL A 268 -22.04 9.22 -13.55
C VAL A 268 -21.06 8.05 -13.60
N LEU A 269 -20.05 8.15 -14.45
CA LEU A 269 -18.95 7.19 -14.53
C LEU A 269 -17.94 7.48 -13.41
N LYS A 270 -17.66 6.49 -12.56
CA LYS A 270 -16.65 6.58 -11.50
C LYS A 270 -15.34 5.97 -11.98
N LEU A 271 -14.28 6.76 -12.06
CA LEU A 271 -12.95 6.33 -12.44
C LEU A 271 -12.11 6.02 -11.21
N GLY A 272 -11.25 5.03 -11.31
CA GLY A 272 -10.18 4.83 -10.33
C GLY A 272 -9.13 3.85 -10.82
N LEU A 273 -8.22 3.47 -9.93
CA LEU A 273 -7.10 2.58 -10.24
C LEU A 273 -6.95 1.50 -9.15
N ASP A 274 -7.34 0.25 -9.43
CA ASP A 274 -7.36 -0.86 -8.47
C ASP A 274 -8.39 -0.68 -7.33
N VAL A 275 -9.55 -0.07 -7.64
CA VAL A 275 -10.57 0.45 -6.70
C VAL A 275 -11.23 -0.56 -5.75
N SER A 276 -10.94 -1.86 -5.90
CA SER A 276 -11.53 -2.89 -5.04
C SER A 276 -11.11 -2.72 -3.58
N GLY A 277 -9.92 -2.18 -3.31
CA GLY A 277 -9.45 -1.89 -1.96
C GLY A 277 -10.20 -0.71 -1.36
N ASP A 278 -10.39 0.34 -2.15
CA ASP A 278 -11.04 1.60 -1.77
C ASP A 278 -12.48 1.38 -1.33
N PHE A 279 -13.30 0.73 -2.17
CA PHE A 279 -14.70 0.47 -1.81
C PHE A 279 -14.84 -0.49 -0.63
N LYS A 280 -13.87 -1.39 -0.42
CA LYS A 280 -13.83 -2.21 0.80
C LYS A 280 -13.53 -1.35 2.04
N ALA A 281 -12.58 -0.43 1.94
CA ALA A 281 -12.22 0.49 3.03
C ALA A 281 -13.36 1.47 3.36
N LEU A 282 -14.09 1.94 2.35
CA LEU A 282 -15.26 2.81 2.51
C LEU A 282 -16.48 2.07 3.06
N GLY A 283 -16.58 0.76 2.85
CA GLY A 283 -17.76 -0.03 3.23
C GLY A 283 -19.02 0.34 2.43
N VAL A 284 -18.87 0.89 1.23
CA VAL A 284 -19.98 1.35 0.38
C VAL A 284 -20.31 0.30 -0.67
N ARG A 285 -21.56 -0.19 -0.67
CA ARG A 285 -22.19 -1.00 -1.72
C ARG A 285 -23.71 -0.77 -1.75
N PRO A 286 -24.37 -0.86 -2.92
CA PRO A 286 -23.79 -1.10 -4.24
C PRO A 286 -23.09 0.16 -4.79
N VAL A 287 -22.16 -0.02 -5.73
CA VAL A 287 -21.58 1.08 -6.51
C VAL A 287 -21.70 0.75 -7.99
N HIS A 288 -22.29 1.65 -8.75
CA HIS A 288 -22.60 1.45 -10.17
C HIS A 288 -21.58 2.13 -11.08
N CYS A 289 -21.55 1.80 -12.36
CA CYS A 289 -20.81 2.55 -13.38
C CYS A 289 -19.34 2.86 -13.03
N ILE A 290 -18.58 1.84 -12.65
CA ILE A 290 -17.14 1.94 -12.35
C ILE A 290 -16.33 1.61 -13.59
N LEU A 291 -15.29 2.40 -13.86
CA LEU A 291 -14.26 2.10 -14.84
C LEU A 291 -12.86 2.19 -14.22
N ASP A 292 -12.20 1.04 -14.14
CA ASP A 292 -10.83 0.94 -13.66
C ASP A 292 -9.83 1.22 -14.80
N LEU A 293 -9.05 2.29 -14.67
CA LEU A 293 -8.13 2.73 -15.73
C LEU A 293 -6.96 1.76 -15.93
N GLN A 294 -6.60 0.95 -14.93
CA GLN A 294 -5.56 -0.07 -15.08
C GLN A 294 -6.05 -1.20 -15.98
N THR A 295 -7.33 -1.56 -15.85
CA THR A 295 -7.99 -2.56 -16.69
C THR A 295 -8.13 -2.03 -18.11
N LEU A 296 -8.56 -0.78 -18.27
CA LEU A 296 -8.65 -0.14 -19.58
C LEU A 296 -7.28 -0.07 -20.27
N GLN A 297 -6.24 0.42 -19.59
CA GLN A 297 -4.89 0.51 -20.16
C GLN A 297 -4.37 -0.84 -20.67
N LYS A 298 -4.62 -1.94 -19.94
CA LYS A 298 -4.27 -3.30 -20.39
C LYS A 298 -5.00 -3.67 -21.68
N ALA A 299 -6.25 -3.26 -21.83
CA ALA A 299 -7.00 -3.48 -23.06
C ALA A 299 -6.44 -2.66 -24.24
N ILE A 300 -6.10 -1.39 -24.03
CA ILE A 300 -5.50 -0.51 -25.07
C ILE A 300 -4.14 -1.05 -25.53
N GLY A 301 -3.26 -1.38 -24.60
CA GLY A 301 -1.90 -1.87 -24.89
C GLY A 301 -1.84 -3.28 -25.50
N GLY A 302 -2.96 -4.01 -25.50
CA GLY A 302 -3.04 -5.41 -25.90
C GLY A 302 -2.16 -6.35 -25.06
N ARG A 303 -1.93 -7.57 -25.56
CA ARG A 303 -1.05 -8.59 -24.94
C ARG A 303 0.44 -8.18 -24.87
N LYS A 304 0.80 -6.93 -25.21
CA LYS A 304 2.14 -6.36 -25.08
C LYS A 304 2.35 -5.60 -23.76
N ALA A 305 1.42 -5.72 -22.80
CA ALA A 305 1.73 -5.39 -21.41
C ALA A 305 3.03 -6.12 -20.99
N PRO A 306 3.92 -5.49 -20.22
CA PRO A 306 5.21 -6.07 -19.88
C PRO A 306 5.04 -7.48 -19.32
N THR A 307 5.82 -8.42 -19.86
CA THR A 307 5.86 -9.85 -19.47
C THR A 307 6.20 -10.08 -18.00
N THR A 308 6.56 -9.01 -17.27
CA THR A 308 6.91 -9.02 -15.85
C THR A 308 5.71 -9.04 -14.91
N GLY A 309 4.47 -8.95 -15.41
CA GLY A 309 3.27 -8.95 -14.56
C GLY A 309 3.12 -7.71 -13.67
N ALA A 310 3.95 -6.68 -13.87
CA ALA A 310 3.89 -5.43 -13.13
C ALA A 310 2.62 -4.64 -13.52
N LYS A 311 1.84 -4.25 -12.51
CA LYS A 311 0.67 -3.37 -12.66
C LYS A 311 1.14 -1.94 -13.01
N THR A 312 0.52 -1.32 -14.03
CA THR A 312 0.77 0.10 -14.36
C THR A 312 0.29 0.99 -13.22
N SER A 313 1.15 1.88 -12.71
CA SER A 313 0.80 2.81 -11.63
C SER A 313 0.18 4.11 -12.17
N LEU A 314 -0.53 4.86 -11.31
CA LEU A 314 -1.12 6.15 -11.68
C LEU A 314 -0.06 7.13 -12.19
N THR A 315 1.10 7.18 -11.54
CA THR A 315 2.25 7.97 -11.96
C THR A 315 2.76 7.62 -13.35
N ASP A 316 2.71 6.34 -13.74
CA ASP A 316 3.12 5.92 -15.08
C ASP A 316 2.11 6.39 -16.13
N LEU A 317 0.81 6.33 -15.81
CA LEU A 317 -0.24 6.88 -16.65
C LEU A 317 -0.14 8.40 -16.78
N CYS A 318 0.08 9.12 -15.68
CA CYS A 318 0.29 10.57 -15.69
C CYS A 318 1.48 10.94 -16.57
N ARG A 319 2.62 10.26 -16.40
CA ARG A 319 3.81 10.54 -17.23
C ARG A 319 3.51 10.28 -18.72
N HIS A 320 2.76 9.23 -19.03
CA HIS A 320 2.46 8.87 -20.41
C HIS A 320 1.47 9.81 -21.09
N TYR A 321 0.38 10.17 -20.40
CA TYR A 321 -0.74 10.92 -20.99
C TYR A 321 -0.71 12.42 -20.69
N LEU A 322 -0.14 12.82 -19.54
CA LEU A 322 -0.11 14.20 -19.06
C LEU A 322 1.30 14.81 -19.12
N GLY A 323 2.33 14.00 -19.43
CA GLY A 323 3.73 14.45 -19.56
C GLY A 323 4.47 14.62 -18.24
N PHE A 324 3.78 14.52 -17.10
CA PHE A 324 4.37 14.70 -15.77
C PHE A 324 4.08 13.49 -14.86
N PRO A 325 5.04 13.05 -14.03
CA PRO A 325 4.77 12.09 -12.96
C PRO A 325 4.09 12.74 -11.75
N LEU A 326 3.42 11.92 -10.93
CA LEU A 326 2.97 12.28 -9.58
C LEU A 326 4.09 12.10 -8.56
N ASP A 327 4.14 13.00 -7.58
CA ASP A 327 5.05 12.92 -6.44
C ASP A 327 4.49 11.95 -5.41
N LYS A 328 5.28 10.94 -5.00
CA LYS A 328 4.83 9.86 -4.11
C LYS A 328 5.25 10.05 -2.65
N ARG A 329 5.92 11.16 -2.30
CA ARG A 329 6.47 11.36 -0.95
C ARG A 329 5.38 11.36 0.13
N THR A 330 4.21 11.93 -0.18
CA THR A 330 3.08 12.10 0.74
C THR A 330 2.18 10.86 0.87
N ARG A 331 2.32 9.87 -0.02
CA ARG A 331 1.48 8.66 -0.05
C ARG A 331 1.46 7.89 1.27
N MET A 332 2.59 7.83 1.97
CA MET A 332 2.72 7.13 3.25
C MET A 332 2.57 8.07 4.46
N SER A 333 2.05 9.30 4.26
CA SER A 333 1.90 10.30 5.32
C SER A 333 0.90 9.88 6.40
N ASN A 334 0.86 10.63 7.49
CA ASN A 334 -0.16 10.44 8.51
C ASN A 334 -1.52 11.03 8.07
N TRP A 335 -2.30 10.25 7.32
CA TRP A 335 -3.62 10.67 6.82
C TRP A 335 -4.68 10.89 7.91
N THR A 336 -4.43 10.45 9.15
CA THR A 336 -5.32 10.72 10.29
C THR A 336 -5.03 12.07 10.95
N ARG A 337 -3.95 12.76 10.57
CA ARG A 337 -3.58 14.09 11.08
C ARG A 337 -4.65 15.13 10.71
N ARG A 338 -4.98 16.03 11.64
CA ARG A 338 -5.76 17.24 11.35
C ARG A 338 -5.09 18.49 11.97
N PRO A 339 -5.08 19.63 11.26
CA PRO A 339 -5.45 19.79 9.85
C PRO A 339 -4.51 18.99 8.93
N LEU A 340 -5.01 18.62 7.74
CA LEU A 340 -4.14 18.10 6.67
C LEU A 340 -3.18 19.20 6.23
N THR A 341 -1.97 18.81 5.86
CA THR A 341 -0.95 19.73 5.35
C THR A 341 -1.27 20.16 3.91
N SER A 342 -0.63 21.21 3.42
CA SER A 342 -0.79 21.64 2.03
C SER A 342 -0.36 20.55 1.05
N ALA A 343 0.76 19.86 1.32
CA ALA A 343 1.21 18.75 0.48
C ALA A 343 0.25 17.55 0.51
N GLN A 344 -0.39 17.24 1.64
CA GLN A 344 -1.43 16.20 1.73
C GLN A 344 -2.67 16.56 0.91
N MET A 345 -3.12 17.80 1.01
CA MET A 345 -4.27 18.31 0.25
C MET A 345 -4.01 18.25 -1.27
N GLU A 346 -2.85 18.71 -1.73
CA GLU A 346 -2.50 18.68 -3.14
C GLU A 346 -2.31 17.26 -3.67
N TYR A 347 -1.60 16.39 -2.92
CA TYR A 347 -1.42 14.99 -3.27
C TYR A 347 -2.77 14.28 -3.45
N ALA A 348 -3.65 14.39 -2.44
CA ALA A 348 -4.96 13.75 -2.45
C ALA A 348 -5.82 14.22 -3.63
N ALA A 349 -5.84 15.53 -3.89
CA ALA A 349 -6.57 16.10 -5.02
C ALA A 349 -6.05 15.59 -6.37
N LEU A 350 -4.73 15.53 -6.54
CA LEU A 350 -4.10 15.08 -7.78
C LEU A 350 -4.42 13.61 -8.09
N ASP A 351 -4.43 12.72 -7.10
CA ASP A 351 -4.72 11.30 -7.31
C ASP A 351 -6.14 11.07 -7.87
N ALA A 352 -7.11 11.91 -7.51
CA ALA A 352 -8.46 11.87 -8.09
C ALA A 352 -8.59 12.63 -9.42
N VAL A 353 -8.08 13.87 -9.52
CA VAL A 353 -8.23 14.72 -10.73
C VAL A 353 -7.47 14.11 -11.91
N ALA A 354 -6.27 13.57 -11.67
CA ALA A 354 -5.46 12.99 -12.73
C ALA A 354 -6.19 11.85 -13.46
N LEU A 355 -7.02 11.07 -12.77
CA LEU A 355 -7.82 10.01 -13.39
C LEU A 355 -8.75 10.55 -14.49
N VAL A 356 -9.42 11.68 -14.23
CA VAL A 356 -10.34 12.33 -15.17
C VAL A 356 -9.59 12.83 -16.41
N HIS A 357 -8.45 13.50 -16.20
CA HIS A 357 -7.60 13.99 -17.30
C HIS A 357 -6.99 12.85 -18.12
N ILE A 358 -6.50 11.80 -17.46
CA ILE A 358 -6.00 10.58 -18.13
C ILE A 358 -7.10 9.96 -18.98
N TYR A 359 -8.31 9.79 -18.43
CA TYR A 359 -9.42 9.22 -19.17
C TYR A 359 -9.75 10.01 -20.45
N HIS A 360 -9.81 11.35 -20.35
CA HIS A 360 -10.03 12.20 -21.52
C HIS A 360 -8.89 12.10 -22.54
N ALA A 361 -7.63 12.07 -22.08
CA ALA A 361 -6.48 11.89 -22.95
C ALA A 361 -6.47 10.52 -23.66
N MET A 362 -6.80 9.43 -22.93
CA MET A 362 -6.95 8.08 -23.50
C MET A 362 -8.05 8.06 -24.56
N LYS A 363 -9.18 8.72 -24.30
CA LYS A 363 -10.31 8.80 -25.23
C LYS A 363 -9.92 9.56 -26.50
N ALA A 364 -9.33 10.73 -26.35
CA ALA A 364 -8.84 11.54 -27.48
C ALA A 364 -7.79 10.78 -28.31
N ALA A 365 -6.86 10.07 -27.67
CA ALA A 365 -5.85 9.25 -28.36
C ALA A 365 -6.48 8.08 -29.16
N SER A 366 -7.57 7.50 -28.65
CA SER A 366 -8.30 6.43 -29.35
C SER A 366 -9.10 6.95 -30.56
N GLU A 367 -9.60 8.18 -30.49
CA GLU A 367 -10.36 8.83 -31.57
C GLU A 367 -9.43 9.39 -32.65
N GLY A 368 -8.24 9.88 -32.26
CA GLY A 368 -7.21 10.40 -33.16
C GLY A 368 -6.37 9.35 -33.90
N ASN A 369 -6.50 8.07 -33.57
CA ASN A 369 -5.74 6.98 -34.20
C ASN A 369 -6.66 5.88 -34.75
N PRO A 370 -7.27 6.04 -35.95
CA PRO A 370 -8.30 5.12 -36.44
C PRO A 370 -7.83 3.73 -36.89
N THR A 371 -6.57 3.32 -36.67
CA THR A 371 -6.08 2.05 -37.23
C THR A 371 -5.18 1.21 -36.30
N LYS A 372 -5.47 -0.09 -36.30
CA LYS A 372 -4.70 -1.25 -35.76
C LYS A 372 -5.08 -1.80 -34.38
N HIS A 373 -6.36 -1.84 -34.00
CA HIS A 373 -6.82 -2.93 -33.14
C HIS A 373 -7.17 -4.13 -34.02
N LYS A 374 -6.28 -5.14 -34.08
CA LYS A 374 -6.54 -6.39 -34.79
C LYS A 374 -7.72 -7.09 -34.11
N ALA A 375 -8.85 -7.14 -34.80
CA ALA A 375 -9.94 -8.05 -34.50
C ALA A 375 -9.39 -9.49 -34.47
N ALA A 376 -9.66 -10.22 -33.39
CA ALA A 376 -9.54 -11.67 -33.42
C ALA A 376 -10.53 -12.17 -34.49
N LYS A 377 -10.03 -12.95 -35.45
CA LYS A 377 -10.84 -13.54 -36.51
C LYS A 377 -11.82 -14.53 -35.89
N THR A 378 -13.10 -14.17 -35.84
CA THR A 378 -14.22 -15.11 -35.85
C THR A 378 -15.30 -14.58 -36.79
N SER A 379 -15.84 -15.48 -37.60
CA SER A 379 -16.67 -15.27 -38.78
C SER A 379 -18.03 -14.58 -38.54
N ASN A 380 -18.38 -13.68 -39.47
CA ASN A 380 -19.71 -13.21 -39.89
C ASN A 380 -20.86 -13.08 -38.88
N LYS A 381 -21.14 -11.85 -38.45
CA LYS A 381 -22.40 -11.09 -38.69
C LYS A 381 -22.23 -9.66 -38.14
N ALA A 382 -22.98 -8.70 -38.71
CA ALA A 382 -22.74 -7.26 -38.63
C ALA A 382 -23.02 -6.58 -37.26
N SER A 383 -22.27 -5.48 -37.03
CA SER A 383 -22.52 -4.30 -36.16
C SER A 383 -22.03 -4.33 -34.69
N PRO A 384 -21.62 -3.19 -34.07
CA PRO A 384 -20.92 -2.00 -34.58
C PRO A 384 -19.45 -2.01 -34.13
N LYS A 385 -18.66 -0.98 -34.49
CA LYS A 385 -17.32 -0.75 -33.91
C LYS A 385 -17.47 -0.72 -32.38
N ASN A 386 -16.96 -1.73 -31.67
CA ASN A 386 -16.88 -1.68 -30.21
C ASN A 386 -15.99 -0.49 -29.85
N SER A 387 -16.63 0.60 -29.40
CA SER A 387 -15.94 1.70 -28.75
C SER A 387 -15.11 1.11 -27.60
N LEU A 388 -13.81 1.39 -27.59
CA LEU A 388 -12.89 1.01 -26.52
C LEU A 388 -13.38 1.54 -25.15
N PHE A 389 -14.22 2.57 -25.17
CA PHE A 389 -14.87 3.23 -24.04
C PHE A 389 -16.36 2.87 -23.92
N GLY A 390 -16.80 1.76 -24.52
CA GLY A 390 -18.15 1.24 -24.38
C GLY A 390 -18.39 0.50 -23.05
N SER A 391 -19.62 0.03 -22.84
CA SER A 391 -20.09 -0.62 -21.60
C SER A 391 -19.33 -1.89 -21.20
N SER A 392 -18.48 -2.46 -22.06
CA SER A 392 -17.74 -3.70 -21.79
C SER A 392 -16.73 -3.61 -20.64
N TRP A 393 -16.29 -2.40 -20.30
CA TRP A 393 -15.29 -2.15 -19.24
C TRP A 393 -15.90 -1.52 -17.99
N ILE A 394 -17.19 -1.22 -18.05
CA ILE A 394 -17.94 -0.59 -16.98
C ILE A 394 -18.62 -1.69 -16.18
N TYR A 395 -18.44 -1.67 -14.86
CA TYR A 395 -19.02 -2.67 -13.97
C TYR A 395 -19.61 -2.01 -12.72
N SER A 396 -20.34 -2.83 -11.96
CA SER A 396 -20.92 -2.46 -10.67
C SER A 396 -20.48 -3.48 -9.62
N ILE A 397 -20.41 -3.08 -8.34
CA ILE A 397 -19.98 -3.93 -7.21
C ILE A 397 -20.97 -3.92 -6.04
#